data_AF-A0A9E3H3D4-F1
#
_entry.id   AF-A0A9E3H3D4-F1
#
_cell.length_a   1.000
_cell.length_b   1.000
_cell.length_c   1.000
_cell.angle_alpha   90.00
_cell.angle_beta   90.00
_cell.angle_gamma   90.00
#
_symmetry.space_group_name_H-M   'P 1'
#
loop_
_entity.id
_entity.type
_entity.pdbx_description
1 polymer ?
#
loop_
_entity_poly.entity_id
_entity_poly.type
_entity_poly.pdbx_seq_one_letter_code
_entity_poly.pdbx_strand_id
1 'polypeptide(L)'
;MSENKIEYYGKGYLVLLLPISFLIIFLVATWRIWLALIFLGLAISIWQRYQWQKWCLEVNPMFNQLIRENEGKITPMDLAIKGNFSGETAKRYLDTKVAEFAGSVVNSKEGGKVYYFITAGTLGSIFDSSEPVKELPHPKNTKDNKMMESLLAPPPSQPQQVEPETETPPQTHQEEVKQPLEQQLIFGSLIQSELAKRLNVYSSTVYKRRDDPNFSEWSRSKDPDGIAWSFSPRTKEFFPLEEQNT
;
A
#
# COMPACT_ATOMS: atom_id res chain seq x y z
N MET A 1 28.97 9.65 63.18
CA MET A 1 29.12 8.39 62.40
C MET A 1 29.21 8.61 60.88
N SER A 2 29.41 9.85 60.40
CA SER A 2 29.41 10.23 58.97
C SER A 2 30.79 10.55 58.38
N GLU A 3 31.81 10.87 59.19
CA GLU A 3 33.16 11.23 58.71
C GLU A 3 33.86 10.11 57.93
N ASN A 4 33.79 8.86 58.41
CA ASN A 4 34.44 7.72 57.76
C ASN A 4 33.88 7.42 56.36
N LYS A 5 32.63 7.80 56.06
CA LYS A 5 32.07 7.61 54.71
C LYS A 5 32.65 8.61 53.73
N ILE A 6 32.81 9.88 54.11
CA ILE A 6 33.31 10.93 53.21
C ILE A 6 34.79 10.69 52.84
N GLU A 7 35.62 10.26 53.79
CA GLU A 7 37.03 9.93 53.51
C GLU A 7 37.18 8.70 52.60
N TYR A 8 36.33 7.69 52.77
CA TYR A 8 36.33 6.49 51.94
C TYR A 8 35.85 6.76 50.52
N TYR A 9 34.76 7.55 50.36
CA TYR A 9 34.30 8.03 49.06
C TYR A 9 35.37 8.89 48.38
N GLY A 10 35.98 9.84 49.10
CA GLY A 10 37.04 10.72 48.57
C GLY A 10 38.28 9.97 48.07
N LYS A 11 38.76 8.98 48.83
CA LYS A 11 39.87 8.10 48.39
C LYS A 11 39.49 7.24 47.19
N GLY A 12 38.27 6.69 47.16
CA GLY A 12 37.76 5.93 46.01
C GLY A 12 37.70 6.75 44.72
N TYR A 13 37.23 8.01 44.81
CA TYR A 13 37.22 8.92 43.67
C TYR A 13 38.63 9.30 43.20
N LEU A 14 39.59 9.51 44.11
CA LEU A 14 40.96 9.85 43.74
C LEU A 14 41.64 8.69 42.98
N VAL A 15 41.39 7.45 43.41
CA VAL A 15 41.90 6.23 42.75
C VAL A 15 41.20 5.99 41.41
N LEU A 16 39.93 6.34 41.27
CA LEU A 16 39.18 6.24 40.01
C LEU A 16 39.52 7.36 39.01
N LEU A 17 39.76 8.58 39.50
CA LEU A 17 40.09 9.75 38.67
C LEU A 17 41.46 9.65 38.04
N LEU A 18 42.42 8.98 38.68
CA LEU A 18 43.78 8.82 38.14
C LEU A 18 43.80 8.10 36.77
N PRO A 19 43.23 6.88 36.60
CA PRO A 19 43.16 6.23 35.30
C PRO A 19 42.26 6.98 34.31
N ILE A 20 41.18 7.62 34.78
CA ILE A 20 40.31 8.44 33.93
C ILE A 20 41.06 9.66 33.39
N SER A 21 41.85 10.35 34.21
CA SER A 21 42.64 11.50 33.76
C SER A 21 43.71 11.09 32.75
N PHE A 22 44.35 9.93 32.96
CA PHE A 22 45.31 9.38 32.02
C PHE A 22 44.63 9.05 30.68
N LEU A 23 43.41 8.51 30.72
CA LEU A 23 42.59 8.23 29.55
C LEU A 23 42.18 9.52 28.82
N ILE A 24 41.81 10.58 29.54
CA ILE A 24 41.50 11.91 28.97
C ILE A 24 42.75 12.53 28.34
N ILE A 25 43.91 12.49 29.02
CA ILE A 25 45.17 12.99 28.48
C ILE A 25 45.56 12.21 27.23
N PHE A 26 45.40 10.89 27.23
CA PHE A 26 45.63 10.06 26.05
C PHE A 26 44.69 10.43 24.90
N LEU A 27 43.40 10.69 25.19
CA LEU A 27 42.39 11.11 24.22
C LEU A 27 42.70 12.50 23.63
N VAL A 28 43.09 13.46 24.46
CA VAL A 28 43.52 14.79 24.05
C VAL A 28 44.86 14.72 23.30
N ALA A 29 45.77 13.82 23.65
CA ALA A 29 47.03 13.62 22.93
C ALA A 29 46.81 13.00 21.54
N THR A 30 45.87 12.05 21.42
CA THR A 30 45.51 11.38 20.16
C THR A 30 44.34 12.03 19.43
N TRP A 31 43.94 13.25 19.80
CA TRP A 31 42.78 13.96 19.21
C TRP A 31 42.84 14.08 17.68
N ARG A 32 44.04 14.23 17.10
CA ARG A 32 44.24 14.29 15.64
C ARG A 32 43.84 12.98 14.95
N ILE A 33 44.10 11.84 15.58
CA ILE A 33 43.72 10.52 15.06
C ILE A 33 42.21 10.35 15.16
N TRP A 34 41.61 10.73 16.30
CA TRP A 34 40.16 10.73 16.46
C TRP A 34 39.45 11.64 15.45
N LEU A 35 39.98 12.84 15.21
CA LEU A 35 39.46 13.73 14.18
C LEU A 35 39.57 13.14 12.77
N ALA A 36 40.70 12.50 12.45
CA ALA A 36 40.86 11.83 11.17
C ALA A 36 39.87 10.68 10.99
N LEU A 37 39.63 9.87 12.03
CA LEU A 37 38.65 8.78 12.01
C LEU A 37 37.21 9.30 11.87
N ILE A 38 36.86 10.37 12.60
CA ILE A 38 35.54 11.00 12.50
C ILE A 38 35.33 11.58 11.10
N PHE A 39 36.32 12.29 10.57
CA PHE A 39 36.26 12.87 9.22
C PHE A 39 36.16 11.77 8.14
N LEU A 40 36.90 10.68 8.30
CA LEU A 40 36.80 9.52 7.42
C LEU A 40 35.41 8.87 7.50
N GLY A 41 34.85 8.71 8.70
CA GLY A 41 33.49 8.19 8.90
C GLY A 41 32.42 9.07 8.25
N LEU A 42 32.56 10.40 8.37
CA LEU A 42 31.71 11.37 7.69
C LEU A 42 31.83 11.25 6.17
N ALA A 43 33.05 11.20 5.63
CA ALA A 43 33.29 11.05 4.21
C ALA A 43 32.68 9.76 3.64
N ILE A 44 32.86 8.63 4.33
CA ILE A 44 32.25 7.34 3.96
C ILE A 44 30.72 7.44 4.00
N SER A 45 30.15 8.06 5.03
CA SER A 45 28.69 8.22 5.15
C SER A 45 28.11 9.06 4.02
N ILE A 46 28.77 10.17 3.67
CA ILE A 46 28.37 11.03 2.54
C ILE A 46 28.48 10.26 1.23
N TRP A 47 29.57 9.51 1.04
CA TRP A 47 29.76 8.69 -0.15
C TRP A 47 28.68 7.61 -0.28
N GLN A 48 28.38 6.88 0.80
CA GLN A 48 27.31 5.88 0.81
C GLN A 48 25.96 6.48 0.45
N ARG A 49 25.63 7.66 1.00
CA ARG A 49 24.41 8.39 0.63
C ARG A 49 24.42 8.77 -0.85
N TYR A 50 25.53 9.28 -1.35
CA TYR A 50 25.65 9.67 -2.75
C TYR A 50 25.54 8.47 -3.71
N GLN A 51 26.17 7.35 -3.38
CA GLN A 51 26.06 6.10 -4.13
C GLN A 51 24.62 5.58 -4.14
N TRP A 52 23.94 5.62 -2.98
CA TRP A 52 22.53 5.24 -2.90
C TRP A 52 21.65 6.09 -3.81
N GLN A 53 21.89 7.41 -3.85
CA GLN A 53 21.14 8.32 -4.73
C GLN A 53 21.37 7.99 -6.21
N LYS A 54 22.62 7.77 -6.62
CA LYS A 54 22.95 7.35 -7.99
C LYS A 54 22.31 6.02 -8.36
N TRP A 55 22.38 5.05 -7.45
CA TRP A 55 21.77 3.75 -7.65
C TRP A 55 20.24 3.85 -7.77
N CYS A 56 19.59 4.68 -6.94
CA CYS A 56 18.14 4.91 -7.05
C CYS A 56 17.73 5.46 -8.42
N LEU A 57 18.56 6.33 -9.02
CA LEU A 57 18.32 6.86 -10.36
C LEU A 57 18.44 5.78 -11.43
N GLU A 58 19.40 4.87 -11.30
CA GLU A 58 19.59 3.74 -12.22
C GLU A 58 18.47 2.69 -12.10
N VAL A 59 17.93 2.48 -10.91
CA VAL A 59 16.83 1.52 -10.67
C VAL A 59 15.47 2.09 -11.07
N ASN A 60 15.30 3.40 -11.08
CA ASN A 60 14.04 4.06 -11.44
C ASN A 60 13.47 3.62 -12.81
N PRO A 61 14.24 3.52 -13.92
CA PRO A 61 13.71 2.99 -15.17
C PRO A 61 13.21 1.55 -15.05
N MET A 62 13.89 0.69 -14.31
CA MET A 62 13.50 -0.71 -14.08
C MET A 62 12.20 -0.82 -13.27
N PHE A 63 12.09 0.00 -12.23
CA PHE A 63 10.88 0.16 -11.43
C PHE A 63 9.70 0.62 -12.29
N ASN A 64 9.87 1.68 -13.09
CA ASN A 64 8.83 2.19 -13.98
C ASN A 64 8.41 1.16 -15.03
N GLN A 65 9.34 0.33 -15.50
CA GLN A 65 9.04 -0.77 -16.41
C GLN A 65 8.21 -1.85 -15.72
N LEU A 66 8.61 -2.29 -14.53
CA LEU A 66 7.84 -3.27 -13.73
C LEU A 66 6.44 -2.76 -13.37
N ILE A 67 6.32 -1.47 -13.06
CA ILE A 67 5.02 -0.84 -12.80
C ILE A 67 4.11 -0.92 -14.02
N ARG A 68 4.64 -0.70 -15.23
CA ARG A 68 3.86 -0.77 -16.48
C ARG A 68 3.49 -2.21 -16.85
N GLU A 69 4.40 -3.15 -16.64
CA GLU A 69 4.19 -4.58 -16.95
C GLU A 69 3.18 -5.23 -16.00
N ASN A 70 3.24 -4.90 -14.71
CA ASN A 70 2.49 -5.58 -13.65
C ASN A 70 1.37 -4.72 -13.05
N GLU A 71 0.88 -3.72 -13.80
CA GLU A 71 -0.23 -2.85 -13.39
C GLU A 71 -0.06 -2.26 -11.96
N GLY A 72 1.17 -1.86 -11.62
CA GLY A 72 1.48 -1.28 -10.30
C GLY A 72 1.75 -2.28 -9.16
N LYS A 73 1.72 -3.60 -9.40
CA LYS A 73 2.14 -4.62 -8.43
C LYS A 73 3.63 -4.94 -8.58
N ILE A 74 4.41 -4.76 -7.51
CA ILE A 74 5.85 -5.09 -7.51
C ILE A 74 6.21 -5.90 -6.28
N THR A 75 7.02 -6.95 -6.48
CA THR A 75 7.66 -7.66 -5.37
C THR A 75 9.14 -7.27 -5.26
N PRO A 76 9.71 -7.26 -4.03
CA PRO A 76 11.15 -7.08 -3.85
C PRO A 76 11.98 -8.09 -4.61
N MET A 77 11.45 -9.30 -4.78
CA MET A 77 12.12 -10.38 -5.51
C MET A 77 12.20 -10.08 -7.00
N ASP A 78 11.09 -9.68 -7.63
CA ASP A 78 11.06 -9.36 -9.06
C ASP A 78 11.99 -8.19 -9.38
N LEU A 79 12.00 -7.17 -8.51
CA LEU A 79 12.89 -6.03 -8.65
C LEU A 79 14.37 -6.43 -8.47
N ALA A 80 14.67 -7.29 -7.51
CA ALA A 80 16.02 -7.81 -7.26
C ALA A 80 16.55 -8.65 -8.43
N ILE A 81 15.73 -9.54 -8.97
CA ILE A 81 16.07 -10.38 -10.11
C ILE A 81 16.29 -9.51 -11.35
N LYS A 82 15.36 -8.59 -11.64
CA LYS A 82 15.44 -7.73 -12.83
C LYS A 82 16.64 -6.78 -12.78
N GLY A 83 16.97 -6.27 -11.59
CA GLY A 83 18.07 -5.33 -11.40
C GLY A 83 19.41 -5.97 -10.96
N ASN A 84 19.47 -7.30 -10.81
CA ASN A 84 20.65 -8.02 -10.36
C ASN A 84 21.26 -7.47 -9.04
N PHE A 85 20.40 -7.17 -8.06
CA PHE A 85 20.82 -6.71 -6.73
C PHE A 85 20.16 -7.50 -5.61
N SER A 86 20.62 -7.31 -4.37
CA SER A 86 20.08 -8.06 -3.24
C SER A 86 18.62 -7.70 -2.95
N GLY A 87 17.82 -8.70 -2.54
CA GLY A 87 16.41 -8.51 -2.16
C GLY A 87 16.22 -7.51 -1.02
N GLU A 88 17.20 -7.35 -0.13
CA GLU A 88 17.16 -6.34 0.94
C GLU A 88 17.28 -4.91 0.40
N THR A 89 18.14 -4.70 -0.60
CA THR A 89 18.29 -3.41 -1.30
C THR A 89 17.01 -3.07 -2.07
N ALA A 90 16.44 -4.07 -2.75
CA ALA A 90 15.16 -3.95 -3.45
C ALA A 90 14.02 -3.56 -2.50
N LYS A 91 13.93 -4.24 -1.37
CA LYS A 91 12.94 -3.96 -0.32
C LYS A 91 13.08 -2.54 0.20
N ARG A 92 14.30 -2.11 0.55
CA ARG A 92 14.56 -0.75 1.04
C ARG A 92 14.18 0.31 0.01
N TYR A 93 14.44 0.06 -1.27
CA TYR A 93 14.03 0.93 -2.36
C TYR A 93 12.51 1.02 -2.45
N LEU A 94 11.80 -0.11 -2.45
CA LEU A 94 10.34 -0.15 -2.52
C LEU A 94 9.65 0.46 -1.29
N ASP A 95 10.19 0.25 -0.09
CA ASP A 95 9.71 0.89 1.14
C ASP A 95 9.80 2.43 1.01
N THR A 96 10.91 2.93 0.45
CA THR A 96 11.09 4.37 0.17
C THR A 96 10.09 4.85 -0.88
N LYS A 97 9.89 4.08 -1.96
CA LYS A 97 8.97 4.45 -3.04
C LYS A 97 7.51 4.42 -2.62
N VAL A 98 7.10 3.50 -1.75
CA VAL A 98 5.72 3.47 -1.24
C VAL A 98 5.43 4.73 -0.43
N ALA A 99 6.37 5.18 0.40
CA ALA A 99 6.21 6.44 1.12
C ALA A 99 6.11 7.65 0.16
N GLU A 100 6.90 7.67 -0.92
CA GLU A 100 6.88 8.75 -1.91
C GLU A 100 5.60 8.80 -2.76
N PHE A 101 5.08 7.64 -3.16
CA PHE A 101 3.94 7.53 -4.09
C PHE A 101 2.62 7.16 -3.39
N ALA A 102 2.57 7.25 -2.06
CA ALA A 102 1.43 6.81 -1.24
C ALA A 102 0.95 5.39 -1.59
N GLY A 103 1.89 4.48 -1.85
CA GLY A 103 1.61 3.09 -2.16
C GLY A 103 1.16 2.30 -0.94
N SER A 104 0.64 1.10 -1.17
CA SER A 104 0.21 0.17 -0.10
C SER A 104 1.12 -1.06 -0.05
N VAL A 105 1.54 -1.46 1.15
CA VAL A 105 2.33 -2.68 1.35
C VAL A 105 1.43 -3.75 1.95
N VAL A 106 1.28 -4.87 1.25
CA VAL A 106 0.49 -6.02 1.70
C VAL A 106 1.42 -7.20 1.95
N ASN A 107 1.31 -7.84 3.10
CA ASN A 107 2.01 -9.08 3.38
C ASN A 107 1.25 -10.23 2.71
N SER A 108 1.87 -10.92 1.75
CA SER A 108 1.31 -12.12 1.13
C SER A 108 1.30 -13.27 2.14
N LYS A 109 0.29 -14.15 2.05
CA LYS A 109 0.13 -15.34 2.90
C LYS A 109 1.31 -16.32 2.80
N GLU A 110 2.10 -16.23 1.73
CA GLU A 110 3.33 -17.02 1.50
C GLU A 110 4.61 -16.35 2.05
N GLY A 111 4.48 -15.29 2.85
CA GLY A 111 5.62 -14.65 3.53
C GLY A 111 6.38 -13.61 2.70
N GLY A 112 5.91 -13.29 1.50
CA GLY A 112 6.45 -12.21 0.65
C GLY A 112 5.75 -10.88 0.84
N LYS A 113 6.49 -9.77 0.93
CA LYS A 113 5.90 -8.42 0.90
C LYS A 113 5.60 -8.00 -0.53
N VAL A 114 4.37 -7.56 -0.80
CA VAL A 114 3.93 -7.07 -2.12
C VAL A 114 3.64 -5.58 -2.00
N TYR A 115 4.16 -4.80 -2.95
CA TYR A 115 4.05 -3.36 -2.99
C TYR A 115 3.09 -2.97 -4.11
N TYR A 116 2.04 -2.23 -3.77
CA TYR A 116 1.01 -1.75 -4.70
C TYR A 116 1.18 -0.25 -4.90
N PHE A 117 1.32 0.16 -6.16
CA PHE A 117 1.44 1.56 -6.57
C PHE A 117 0.25 1.96 -7.42
N ILE A 118 -0.36 3.10 -7.12
CA ILE A 118 -1.49 3.63 -7.89
C ILE A 118 -0.96 4.19 -9.21
N THR A 119 -1.40 3.61 -10.33
CA THR A 119 -1.04 4.00 -11.69
C THR A 119 -2.28 4.31 -12.54
N ALA A 120 -2.08 4.93 -13.71
CA ALA A 120 -3.18 5.20 -14.64
C ALA A 120 -3.93 3.93 -15.08
N GLY A 121 -3.26 2.76 -15.14
CA GLY A 121 -3.91 1.48 -15.45
C GLY A 121 -4.84 1.00 -14.33
N THR A 122 -4.39 1.09 -13.07
CA THR A 122 -5.22 0.76 -11.90
C THR A 122 -6.34 1.77 -11.66
N LEU A 123 -6.11 3.05 -11.96
CA LEU A 123 -7.16 4.06 -11.85
C LEU A 123 -8.17 3.91 -12.99
N GLY A 124 -7.71 3.62 -14.20
CA GLY A 124 -8.56 3.31 -15.35
C GLY A 124 -9.54 2.20 -15.03
N SER A 125 -9.06 1.04 -14.54
CA SER A 125 -9.95 -0.05 -14.17
C SER A 125 -10.90 0.30 -13.02
N ILE A 126 -10.48 1.09 -12.02
CA ILE A 126 -11.36 1.52 -10.92
C ILE A 126 -12.48 2.48 -11.41
N PHE A 127 -12.18 3.38 -12.36
CA PHE A 127 -13.17 4.32 -12.92
C PHE A 127 -14.04 3.72 -14.04
N ASP A 128 -13.51 2.75 -14.79
CA ASP A 128 -14.19 2.06 -15.91
C ASP A 128 -15.02 0.84 -15.44
N SER A 129 -14.88 0.43 -14.16
CA SER A 129 -15.66 -0.64 -13.52
C SER A 129 -17.12 -0.25 -13.18
N SER A 130 -17.79 0.43 -14.12
CA SER A 130 -19.26 0.49 -14.19
C SER A 130 -19.85 -0.74 -14.89
N GLU A 131 -19.01 -1.58 -15.50
CA GLU A 131 -19.37 -2.86 -16.12
C GLU A 131 -18.76 -4.02 -15.30
N PRO A 132 -19.47 -5.15 -15.16
CA PRO A 132 -19.03 -6.24 -14.30
C PRO A 132 -17.73 -6.85 -14.82
N VAL A 133 -16.73 -6.87 -13.94
CA VAL A 133 -15.36 -7.38 -14.17
C VAL A 133 -15.41 -8.79 -14.76
N LYS A 134 -15.07 -8.91 -16.05
CA LYS A 134 -14.65 -10.18 -16.64
C LYS A 134 -13.23 -10.45 -16.17
N GLU A 135 -13.08 -11.48 -15.35
CA GLU A 135 -11.79 -12.03 -14.91
C GLU A 135 -10.78 -12.06 -16.06
N LEU A 136 -9.64 -11.37 -15.89
CA LEU A 136 -8.56 -11.41 -16.87
C LEU A 136 -7.85 -12.78 -16.79
N PRO A 137 -7.65 -13.49 -17.91
CA PRO A 137 -7.10 -14.83 -17.93
C PRO A 137 -5.59 -14.84 -17.67
N HIS A 138 -5.14 -15.84 -16.91
CA HIS A 138 -3.72 -16.17 -16.74
C HIS A 138 -3.09 -16.54 -18.10
N PRO A 139 -1.94 -15.97 -18.51
CA PRO A 139 -1.27 -16.41 -19.73
C PRO A 139 -0.54 -17.74 -19.48
N LYS A 140 -1.13 -18.83 -19.96
CA LYS A 140 -0.41 -20.09 -20.20
C LYS A 140 0.49 -19.92 -21.41
N ASN A 141 1.81 -19.99 -21.17
CA ASN A 141 2.80 -20.31 -22.20
C ASN A 141 2.40 -21.62 -22.92
N THR A 142 2.31 -21.64 -24.26
CA THR A 142 2.66 -22.77 -25.16
C THR A 142 2.46 -22.39 -26.65
N LYS A 143 3.60 -22.21 -27.34
CA LYS A 143 3.98 -22.64 -28.71
C LYS A 143 3.25 -22.14 -29.99
N ASP A 144 4.10 -21.57 -30.86
CA ASP A 144 4.29 -21.80 -32.30
C ASP A 144 3.22 -21.43 -33.35
N ASN A 145 3.57 -20.42 -34.16
CA ASN A 145 3.39 -20.24 -35.61
C ASN A 145 2.17 -20.89 -36.33
N LYS A 146 1.29 -20.06 -36.93
CA LYS A 146 1.11 -19.97 -38.40
C LYS A 146 0.13 -18.88 -38.86
N MET A 147 0.66 -17.98 -39.71
CA MET A 147 0.08 -17.42 -40.96
C MET A 147 -1.35 -16.83 -40.97
N MET A 148 -1.42 -15.49 -41.06
CA MET A 148 -1.91 -14.73 -42.23
C MET A 148 -2.97 -15.41 -43.12
N GLU A 149 -4.19 -14.86 -43.19
CA GLU A 149 -4.83 -14.36 -44.43
C GLU A 149 -6.25 -13.80 -44.17
N SER A 150 -6.61 -12.79 -44.97
CA SER A 150 -7.97 -12.42 -45.41
C SER A 150 -8.75 -11.40 -44.56
N LEU A 151 -8.64 -10.08 -44.79
CA LEU A 151 -9.07 -9.23 -45.92
C LEU A 151 -10.53 -8.69 -45.79
N LEU A 152 -10.60 -7.35 -45.77
CA LEU A 152 -11.71 -6.44 -46.14
C LEU A 152 -12.81 -6.08 -45.10
N ALA A 153 -13.05 -4.77 -45.00
CA ALA A 153 -14.09 -4.06 -44.25
C ALA A 153 -15.33 -3.70 -45.15
N PRO A 154 -16.29 -2.83 -44.74
CA PRO A 154 -17.65 -3.05 -44.19
C PRO A 154 -18.79 -2.51 -45.13
N PRO A 155 -20.01 -2.05 -44.70
CA PRO A 155 -21.20 -2.57 -43.96
C PRO A 155 -22.50 -2.48 -44.87
N PRO A 156 -23.78 -2.16 -44.47
CA PRO A 156 -24.62 -2.36 -43.27
C PRO A 156 -26.02 -3.03 -43.56
N SER A 157 -26.76 -3.50 -42.54
CA SER A 157 -28.25 -3.61 -42.55
C SER A 157 -28.82 -3.78 -41.13
N GLN A 158 -29.55 -2.78 -40.65
CA GLN A 158 -30.69 -2.90 -39.71
C GLN A 158 -31.97 -2.83 -40.55
N PRO A 159 -33.18 -3.29 -40.13
CA PRO A 159 -33.69 -3.34 -38.75
C PRO A 159 -34.52 -4.59 -38.38
N GLN A 160 -34.58 -4.94 -37.08
CA GLN A 160 -35.71 -5.71 -36.55
C GLN A 160 -36.04 -5.23 -35.13
N GLN A 161 -37.21 -4.57 -35.02
CA GLN A 161 -37.93 -4.36 -33.78
C GLN A 161 -38.54 -5.70 -33.34
N VAL A 162 -38.30 -6.12 -32.09
CA VAL A 162 -39.24 -6.96 -31.33
C VAL A 162 -39.13 -6.55 -29.86
N GLU A 163 -40.18 -5.89 -29.38
CA GLU A 163 -40.55 -5.79 -27.97
C GLU A 163 -41.23 -7.11 -27.56
N PRO A 164 -40.99 -7.62 -26.36
CA PRO A 164 -42.15 -7.88 -25.51
C PRO A 164 -41.93 -7.52 -24.03
N GLU A 165 -42.98 -6.92 -23.47
CA GLU A 165 -43.23 -6.80 -22.04
C GLU A 165 -43.36 -8.16 -21.33
N THR A 166 -42.87 -8.17 -20.09
CA THR A 166 -43.36 -8.92 -18.91
C THR A 166 -43.52 -10.43 -19.02
N GLU A 167 -42.57 -11.18 -18.45
CA GLU A 167 -42.85 -12.30 -17.54
C GLU A 167 -41.62 -12.61 -16.67
N THR A 168 -41.89 -12.89 -15.41
CA THR A 168 -40.95 -13.14 -14.30
C THR A 168 -40.30 -14.54 -14.42
N PRO A 169 -39.51 -14.97 -13.43
CA PRO A 169 -38.05 -15.04 -13.34
C PRO A 169 -37.43 -16.33 -13.93
N PRO A 170 -36.09 -16.36 -14.13
CA PRO A 170 -35.34 -17.60 -13.91
C PRO A 170 -34.35 -17.47 -12.76
N GLN A 171 -34.61 -18.23 -11.71
CA GLN A 171 -33.57 -18.72 -10.80
C GLN A 171 -32.59 -19.61 -11.59
N THR A 172 -31.29 -19.38 -11.45
CA THR A 172 -30.28 -20.45 -11.56
C THR A 172 -29.19 -20.21 -10.53
N HIS A 173 -29.29 -20.99 -9.46
CA HIS A 173 -28.24 -21.69 -8.72
C HIS A 173 -26.83 -21.08 -8.56
N GLN A 174 -26.49 -20.95 -7.27
CA GLN A 174 -25.23 -21.38 -6.63
C GLN A 174 -23.99 -20.55 -7.01
N GLU A 175 -23.16 -20.10 -6.10
CA GLU A 175 -22.55 -20.87 -5.03
C GLU A 175 -21.89 -19.90 -4.03
N GLU A 176 -21.81 -20.36 -2.79
CA GLU A 176 -21.17 -19.71 -1.66
C GLU A 176 -19.78 -19.15 -2.00
N VAL A 177 -19.61 -17.83 -1.90
CA VAL A 177 -18.34 -17.25 -1.49
C VAL A 177 -18.62 -16.21 -0.43
N LYS A 178 -18.64 -16.68 0.83
CA LYS A 178 -18.27 -15.89 1.99
C LYS A 178 -16.85 -15.34 1.75
N GLN A 179 -16.73 -14.21 1.07
CA GLN A 179 -15.51 -13.42 1.07
C GLN A 179 -15.66 -12.29 2.08
N PRO A 180 -14.61 -12.07 2.89
CA PRO A 180 -14.79 -11.88 4.31
C PRO A 180 -15.13 -10.43 4.58
N LEU A 181 -16.19 -10.28 5.38
CA LEU A 181 -16.60 -9.10 6.12
C LEU A 181 -15.41 -8.31 6.71
N GLU A 182 -14.33 -9.03 7.04
CA GLU A 182 -13.06 -8.52 7.55
C GLU A 182 -12.29 -7.65 6.55
N GLN A 183 -12.33 -7.94 5.23
CA GLN A 183 -11.58 -7.21 4.19
C GLN A 183 -12.16 -5.82 3.87
N GLN A 184 -13.48 -5.66 4.01
CA GLN A 184 -14.14 -4.36 3.84
C GLN A 184 -14.14 -3.53 5.14
N LEU A 185 -13.85 -4.16 6.29
CA LEU A 185 -13.63 -3.49 7.57
C LEU A 185 -12.17 -3.04 7.78
N ILE A 186 -11.20 -3.50 6.97
CA ILE A 186 -9.77 -3.11 7.07
C ILE A 186 -9.59 -1.59 6.94
N PHE A 187 -10.46 -0.90 6.20
CA PHE A 187 -10.33 0.52 5.93
C PHE A 187 -11.09 1.43 6.91
N GLY A 188 -11.90 0.89 7.83
CA GLY A 188 -12.68 1.65 8.82
C GLY A 188 -13.61 2.73 8.24
N SER A 189 -13.67 2.83 6.92
CA SER A 189 -14.28 3.89 6.14
C SER A 189 -14.59 3.33 4.76
N LEU A 190 -15.81 3.57 4.27
CA LEU A 190 -16.21 3.20 2.91
C LEU A 190 -16.40 4.45 2.08
N ILE A 191 -16.02 4.38 0.81
CA ILE A 191 -16.34 5.44 -0.15
C ILE A 191 -17.80 5.33 -0.60
N GLN A 192 -18.33 6.41 -1.18
CA GLN A 192 -19.73 6.51 -1.59
C GLN A 192 -20.21 5.34 -2.49
N SER A 193 -19.38 4.90 -3.43
CA SER A 193 -19.71 3.79 -4.33
C SER A 193 -19.75 2.45 -3.60
N GLU A 194 -18.93 2.25 -2.57
CA GLU A 194 -18.89 1.01 -1.81
C GLU A 194 -20.03 0.92 -0.82
N LEU A 195 -20.36 2.02 -0.12
CA LEU A 195 -21.56 2.07 0.71
C LEU A 195 -22.82 1.87 -0.13
N ALA A 196 -22.87 2.44 -1.34
CA ALA A 196 -23.98 2.24 -2.26
C ALA A 196 -24.16 0.78 -2.68
N LYS A 197 -23.06 0.07 -2.99
CA LYS A 197 -23.06 -1.37 -3.26
C LYS A 197 -23.57 -2.15 -2.04
N ARG A 198 -23.12 -1.81 -0.84
CA ARG A 198 -23.49 -2.47 0.43
C ARG A 198 -24.98 -2.29 0.77
N LEU A 199 -25.51 -1.09 0.58
CA LEU A 199 -26.92 -0.76 0.82
C LEU A 199 -27.85 -1.18 -0.34
N ASN A 200 -27.29 -1.76 -1.42
CA ASN A 200 -27.99 -2.10 -2.67
C ASN A 200 -28.78 -0.91 -3.27
N VAL A 201 -28.14 0.26 -3.34
CA VAL A 201 -28.70 1.51 -3.87
C VAL A 201 -27.74 2.17 -4.84
N TYR A 202 -28.22 3.12 -5.64
CA TYR A 202 -27.35 3.94 -6.49
C TYR A 202 -26.50 4.91 -5.66
N SER A 203 -25.25 5.12 -6.08
CA SER A 203 -24.32 6.07 -5.45
C SER A 203 -24.90 7.48 -5.36
N SER A 204 -25.73 7.90 -6.32
CA SER A 204 -26.41 9.19 -6.32
C SER A 204 -27.42 9.34 -5.18
N THR A 205 -28.08 8.25 -4.76
CA THR A 205 -29.01 8.26 -3.62
C THR A 205 -28.26 8.47 -2.31
N VAL A 206 -27.12 7.81 -2.14
CA VAL A 206 -26.24 8.00 -0.97
C VAL A 206 -25.69 9.42 -0.94
N TYR A 207 -25.21 9.96 -2.06
CA TYR A 207 -24.71 11.34 -2.15
C TYR A 207 -25.75 12.38 -1.73
N LYS A 208 -27.00 12.22 -2.19
CA LYS A 208 -28.08 13.15 -1.87
C LYS A 208 -28.50 13.10 -0.41
N ARG A 209 -28.42 11.91 0.21
CA ARG A 209 -28.89 11.69 1.58
C ARG A 209 -27.81 11.78 2.64
N ARG A 210 -26.53 11.82 2.28
CA ARG A 210 -25.41 11.81 3.24
C ARG A 210 -25.44 12.98 4.25
N ASP A 211 -26.08 14.08 3.86
CA ASP A 211 -26.22 15.30 4.65
C ASP A 211 -27.57 15.34 5.41
N ASP A 212 -28.42 14.31 5.27
CA ASP A 212 -29.70 14.20 5.96
C ASP A 212 -29.49 13.82 7.44
N PRO A 213 -30.26 14.40 8.39
CA PRO A 213 -30.13 14.08 9.81
C PRO A 213 -30.52 12.62 10.13
N ASN A 214 -31.34 11.99 9.29
CA ASN A 214 -31.79 10.60 9.46
C ASN A 214 -30.97 9.61 8.63
N PHE A 215 -29.83 10.04 8.06
CA PHE A 215 -29.01 9.21 7.18
C PHE A 215 -28.56 7.92 7.87
N SER A 216 -28.17 8.00 9.14
CA SER A 216 -27.67 6.86 9.91
C SER A 216 -28.73 5.79 10.18
N GLU A 217 -29.99 6.20 10.43
CA GLU A 217 -31.11 5.26 10.58
C GLU A 217 -31.49 4.62 9.22
N TRP A 218 -31.48 5.43 8.17
CA TRP A 218 -31.77 4.96 6.81
C TRP A 218 -30.72 3.95 6.32
N SER A 219 -29.43 4.24 6.53
CA SER A 219 -28.36 3.32 6.17
C SER A 219 -28.49 2.03 6.98
N ARG A 220 -28.80 2.11 8.28
CA ARG A 220 -29.02 0.94 9.14
C ARG A 220 -30.12 0.02 8.63
N SER A 221 -31.23 0.60 8.18
CA SER A 221 -32.36 -0.16 7.64
C SER A 221 -32.07 -0.85 6.31
N LYS A 222 -31.06 -0.37 5.56
CA LYS A 222 -30.68 -0.89 4.25
C LYS A 222 -29.42 -1.75 4.29
N ASP A 223 -28.66 -1.65 5.37
CA ASP A 223 -27.44 -2.41 5.58
C ASP A 223 -27.76 -3.85 5.97
N PRO A 224 -27.19 -4.86 5.29
CA PRO A 224 -27.42 -6.26 5.62
C PRO A 224 -26.92 -6.64 7.03
N ASP A 225 -25.95 -5.91 7.58
CA ASP A 225 -25.43 -6.13 8.93
C ASP A 225 -26.06 -5.16 9.96
N GLY A 226 -27.01 -4.32 9.53
CA GLY A 226 -27.67 -3.36 10.42
C GLY A 226 -26.73 -2.29 10.98
N ILE A 227 -25.68 -1.91 10.23
CA ILE A 227 -24.73 -0.87 10.63
C ILE A 227 -25.25 0.52 10.26
N ALA A 228 -25.23 1.42 11.23
CA ALA A 228 -25.49 2.84 11.01
C ALA A 228 -24.23 3.50 10.43
N TRP A 229 -24.35 4.27 9.36
CA TRP A 229 -23.24 4.93 8.68
C TRP A 229 -23.32 6.45 8.88
N SER A 230 -22.17 7.10 8.98
CA SER A 230 -22.06 8.56 9.06
C SER A 230 -21.09 9.08 8.01
N PHE A 231 -21.42 10.22 7.41
CA PHE A 231 -20.56 10.86 6.40
C PHE A 231 -19.59 11.85 7.05
N SER A 232 -18.29 11.72 6.74
CA SER A 232 -17.28 12.70 7.11
C SER A 232 -16.97 13.63 5.94
N PRO A 233 -17.36 14.92 5.98
CA PRO A 233 -17.04 15.86 4.90
C PRO A 233 -15.54 16.15 4.77
N ARG A 234 -14.74 15.88 5.81
CA ARG A 234 -13.28 16.06 5.82
C ARG A 234 -12.56 15.03 4.95
N THR A 235 -12.98 13.77 5.01
CA THR A 235 -12.34 12.68 4.27
C THR A 235 -13.16 12.20 3.06
N LYS A 236 -14.41 12.67 2.93
CA LYS A 236 -15.38 12.24 1.92
C LYS A 236 -15.70 10.73 1.98
N GLU A 237 -15.56 10.15 3.16
CA GLU A 237 -15.80 8.73 3.41
C GLU A 237 -16.90 8.55 4.45
N PHE A 238 -17.45 7.33 4.50
CA PHE A 238 -18.50 6.90 5.39
C PHE A 238 -17.94 6.00 6.48
N PHE A 239 -18.21 6.32 7.73
CA PHE A 239 -17.71 5.60 8.90
C PHE A 239 -18.85 4.85 9.58
N PRO A 240 -18.61 3.62 10.07
CA PRO A 240 -19.59 2.90 10.85
C PRO A 240 -19.75 3.57 12.22
N LEU A 241 -20.98 3.88 12.59
CA LEU A 241 -21.37 4.24 13.94
C LEU A 241 -21.62 2.93 14.68
N GLU A 242 -20.62 2.47 15.43
CA GLU A 242 -20.81 1.39 16.38
C GLU A 242 -21.78 1.87 17.47
N GLU A 243 -23.03 1.41 17.43
CA GLU A 243 -23.87 1.46 18.62
C GLU A 243 -23.21 0.56 19.67
N GLN A 244 -22.57 1.16 20.68
CA GLN A 244 -22.19 0.48 21.91
C GLN A 244 -23.47 -0.10 22.53
N ASN A 245 -23.78 -1.34 22.20
CA ASN A 245 -24.83 -2.08 22.87
C ASN A 245 -24.31 -2.42 24.27
N THR A 246 -24.97 -1.82 25.27
CA THR A 246 -24.70 -1.99 26.70
C THR A 246 -25.24 -3.33 27.18
#